data_AF-A0A5A7TRK7-F1
#
_entry.id   AF-A0A5A7TRK7-F1
#
_cell.length_a   1.000
_cell.length_b   1.000
_cell.length_c   1.000
_cell.angle_alpha   90.00
_cell.angle_beta   90.00
_cell.angle_gamma   90.00
#
_symmetry.space_group_name_H-M   'P 1'
#
loop_
_entity.id
_entity.type
_entity.pdbx_description
1 polymer ?
#
loop_
_entity_poly.entity_id
_entity_poly.type
_entity_poly.pdbx_seq_one_letter_code
_entity_poly.pdbx_strand_id
1 'polypeptide(L)'
;MGFKDTHECPHLCKLASEYIAKSDECEDDIYSFFSSELHADSLFVKLVEEFERCILSYFAFHWNQTDIMISQILSSDHQEPKKKLRSIVMAATREQRFERVTKNLKVARVFTTLVEEMKAMGLASTDDSQCTEVMAPMAHADRSPMLLFMGGGMGAGKSTVLKDILKEPFWVGAGPNAVVIEADAFKESDVIYRALNSTGHHHDMLQTAELVHQSSTDAASSLLVTALNEGRDVIMDGTLSWVPFVVQTITMARNVHRRRYRMGAGYKVGDDGTVTENYWERIEDQEPDQVGGKKRKPYRIELVGVVCDAYLAVIRGIRRALMCRRAVRVKSQLKSHKRFANAFLTYCQYVDNARLYCTNALEGPPKFIGWKDKDKTLLVDPEEIKCLRTVGSLNEDASSIYELYKKPSPACESGSVWKDIVLSPSRLTIQQELKYCIKKVEILKSLGKNGAAELLHHS
;
A
#
# COMPACT_ATOMS: atom_id res chain seq x y z
N MET A 1 13.77 9.29 23.02
CA MET A 1 13.33 9.81 24.33
C MET A 1 14.41 9.83 25.42
N GLY A 2 15.42 8.94 25.43
CA GLY A 2 16.60 9.11 26.32
C GLY A 2 16.41 8.67 27.77
N PHE A 3 15.50 7.73 28.02
CA PHE A 3 15.43 6.92 29.25
C PHE A 3 16.39 5.74 29.10
N LYS A 4 17.13 5.39 30.16
CA LYS A 4 18.13 4.31 30.11
C LYS A 4 17.53 2.96 30.46
N ASP A 5 16.57 2.94 31.36
CA ASP A 5 15.91 1.74 31.84
C ASP A 5 14.39 1.80 31.58
N THR A 6 13.83 0.73 31.03
CA THR A 6 12.39 0.55 30.82
C THR A 6 11.60 0.55 32.14
N HIS A 7 12.23 0.17 33.24
CA HIS A 7 11.63 0.20 34.57
C HIS A 7 11.44 1.62 35.12
N GLU A 8 12.14 2.64 34.58
CA GLU A 8 11.91 4.04 34.96
C GLU A 8 10.54 4.55 34.50
N CYS A 9 10.00 4.01 33.39
CA CYS A 9 8.78 4.51 32.75
C CYS A 9 7.89 3.37 32.21
N PRO A 10 7.37 2.48 33.07
CA PRO A 10 6.62 1.30 32.64
C PRO A 10 5.32 1.65 31.92
N HIS A 11 4.62 2.73 32.30
CA HIS A 11 3.38 3.13 31.63
C HIS A 11 3.68 3.75 30.27
N LEU A 12 4.74 4.54 30.13
CA LEU A 12 5.21 5.02 28.82
C LEU A 12 5.56 3.85 27.88
N CYS A 13 6.24 2.82 28.40
CA CYS A 13 6.56 1.62 27.60
C CYS A 13 5.30 0.90 27.10
N LYS A 14 4.26 0.83 27.95
CA LYS A 14 2.95 0.30 27.55
C LYS A 14 2.33 1.14 26.43
N LEU A 15 2.24 2.46 26.62
CA LEU A 15 1.69 3.39 25.63
C LEU A 15 2.45 3.35 24.29
N ALA A 16 3.78 3.26 24.33
CA ALA A 16 4.59 3.15 23.10
C ALA A 16 4.32 1.84 22.35
N SER A 17 4.08 0.75 23.08
CA SER A 17 3.75 -0.57 22.51
C SER A 17 2.34 -0.56 21.89
N GLU A 18 1.38 0.04 22.58
CA GLU A 18 0.01 0.25 22.09
C GLU A 18 -0.02 1.16 20.86
N TYR A 19 0.78 2.24 20.88
CA TYR A 19 0.84 3.21 19.79
C TYR A 19 1.43 2.62 18.51
N ILE A 20 2.52 1.84 18.62
CA ILE A 20 3.13 1.20 17.45
C ILE A 20 2.25 0.08 16.90
N ALA A 21 1.51 -0.62 17.76
CA ALA A 21 0.53 -1.63 17.37
C ALA A 21 -0.76 -1.01 16.80
N LYS A 22 -0.97 0.31 16.97
CA LYS A 22 -2.21 1.01 16.66
C LYS A 22 -3.42 0.33 17.31
N SER A 23 -3.31 0.03 18.61
CA SER A 23 -4.46 -0.47 19.38
C SER A 23 -5.56 0.58 19.45
N ASP A 24 -6.80 0.11 19.51
CA ASP A 24 -7.95 0.97 19.78
C ASP A 24 -7.75 1.71 21.12
N GLU A 25 -8.27 2.93 21.24
CA GLU A 25 -8.19 3.77 22.46
C GLU A 25 -6.78 4.25 22.87
N CYS A 26 -5.72 3.92 22.11
CA CYS A 26 -4.35 4.31 22.46
C CYS A 26 -4.16 5.83 22.57
N GLU A 27 -4.77 6.62 21.67
CA GLU A 27 -4.66 8.08 21.71
C GLU A 27 -5.35 8.65 22.95
N ASP A 28 -6.49 8.09 23.37
CA ASP A 28 -7.18 8.45 24.60
C ASP A 28 -6.35 8.08 25.85
N ASP A 29 -5.67 6.93 25.83
CA ASP A 29 -4.76 6.49 26.88
C ASP A 29 -3.53 7.40 27.01
N ILE A 30 -2.96 7.85 25.89
CA ILE A 30 -1.86 8.82 25.86
C ILE A 30 -2.34 10.17 26.42
N TYR A 31 -3.55 10.61 26.05
CA TYR A 31 -4.12 11.85 26.58
C TYR A 31 -4.36 11.75 28.10
N SER A 32 -5.00 10.67 28.54
CA SER A 32 -5.27 10.36 29.95
C SER A 32 -3.99 10.27 30.79
N PHE A 33 -2.89 9.81 30.19
CA PHE A 33 -1.58 9.77 30.84
C PHE A 33 -1.12 11.14 31.36
N PHE A 34 -1.43 12.22 30.65
CA PHE A 34 -1.07 13.58 31.05
C PHE A 34 -2.19 14.36 31.75
N SER A 35 -3.32 13.74 32.08
CA SER A 35 -4.50 14.41 32.67
C SER A 35 -4.24 15.19 33.95
N SER A 36 -3.18 14.87 34.71
CA SER A 36 -2.76 15.60 35.91
C SER A 36 -1.88 16.82 35.64
N GLU A 37 -1.52 17.10 34.38
CA GLU A 37 -0.65 18.21 33.99
C GLU A 37 -1.45 19.37 33.37
N LEU A 38 -1.05 20.60 33.69
CA LEU A 38 -1.72 21.85 33.22
C LEU A 38 -1.73 22.03 31.69
N HIS A 39 -0.84 21.35 30.96
CA HIS A 39 -0.69 21.46 29.51
C HIS A 39 -0.85 20.09 28.82
N ALA A 40 -1.81 19.28 29.28
CA ALA A 40 -2.06 17.93 28.78
C ALA A 40 -2.20 17.87 27.25
N ASP A 41 -2.97 18.77 26.62
CA ASP A 41 -3.13 18.85 25.16
C ASP A 41 -1.79 19.00 24.43
N SER A 42 -0.95 19.92 24.90
CA SER A 42 0.36 20.19 24.29
C SER A 42 1.31 19.01 24.49
N LEU A 43 1.29 18.38 25.66
CA LEU A 43 2.12 17.21 25.98
C LEU A 43 1.69 15.98 25.18
N PHE A 44 0.38 15.79 24.96
CA PHE A 44 -0.17 14.75 24.09
C PHE A 44 0.39 14.89 22.67
N VAL A 45 0.23 16.06 22.05
CA VAL A 45 0.74 16.32 20.68
C VAL A 45 2.24 16.08 20.60
N LYS A 46 3.01 16.62 21.55
CA LYS A 46 4.47 16.44 21.61
C LYS A 46 4.88 14.97 21.74
N LEU A 47 4.15 14.18 22.53
CA LEU A 47 4.47 12.76 22.72
C LEU A 47 4.13 11.95 21.48
N VAL A 48 2.98 12.19 20.86
CA VAL A 48 2.59 11.56 19.58
C VAL A 48 3.63 11.88 18.50
N GLU A 49 4.01 13.15 18.34
CA GLU A 49 5.09 13.54 17.41
C GLU A 49 6.42 12.85 17.71
N GLU A 50 6.79 12.70 18.98
CA GLU A 50 8.05 12.04 19.34
C GLU A 50 8.00 10.53 19.10
N PHE A 51 6.84 9.88 19.29
CA PHE A 51 6.62 8.49 18.88
C PHE A 51 6.75 8.34 17.36
N GLU A 52 6.12 9.22 16.58
CA GLU A 52 6.26 9.29 15.13
C GLU A 52 7.74 9.42 14.71
N ARG A 53 8.47 10.37 15.30
CA ARG A 53 9.90 10.57 15.05
C ARG A 53 10.71 9.32 15.41
N CYS A 54 10.42 8.67 16.54
CA CYS A 54 11.11 7.45 16.94
C CYS A 54 10.85 6.29 15.97
N ILE A 55 9.60 6.09 15.53
CA ILE A 55 9.23 5.08 14.55
C ILE A 55 9.92 5.34 13.21
N LEU A 56 9.83 6.58 12.71
CA LEU A 56 10.49 6.99 11.47
C LEU A 56 12.00 6.74 11.53
N SER A 57 12.65 7.17 12.63
CA SER A 57 14.09 7.02 12.82
C SER A 57 14.51 5.56 12.89
N TYR A 58 13.81 4.77 13.71
CA TYR A 58 14.17 3.37 13.96
C TYR A 58 14.00 2.53 12.69
N PHE A 59 12.84 2.60 12.04
CA PHE A 59 12.60 1.82 10.84
C PHE A 59 13.45 2.26 9.65
N ALA A 60 13.88 3.53 9.56
CA ALA A 60 14.78 3.96 8.49
C ALA A 60 16.16 3.30 8.50
N PHE A 61 16.61 2.72 9.63
CA PHE A 61 17.95 2.12 9.76
C PHE A 61 17.97 0.59 9.78
N HIS A 62 16.82 -0.08 9.81
CA HIS A 62 16.77 -1.52 10.08
C HIS A 62 15.89 -2.29 9.10
N TRP A 63 15.98 -1.98 7.80
CA TRP A 63 15.11 -2.61 6.80
C TRP A 63 15.32 -4.13 6.68
N ASN A 64 16.52 -4.61 6.97
CA ASN A 64 16.87 -6.04 6.99
C ASN A 64 16.27 -6.82 8.16
N GLN A 65 15.76 -6.13 9.18
CA GLN A 65 15.15 -6.73 10.39
C GLN A 65 13.63 -6.50 10.44
N THR A 66 13.04 -5.97 9.36
CA THR A 66 11.63 -5.59 9.28
C THR A 66 10.68 -6.75 9.64
N ASP A 67 10.97 -7.95 9.13
CA ASP A 67 10.19 -9.16 9.39
C ASP A 67 10.23 -9.59 10.86
N ILE A 68 11.41 -9.49 11.49
CA ILE A 68 11.62 -9.78 12.91
C ILE A 68 10.83 -8.77 13.76
N MET A 69 10.96 -7.47 13.46
CA MET A 69 10.28 -6.41 14.21
C MET A 69 8.76 -6.53 14.13
N ILE A 70 8.22 -6.72 12.92
CA ILE A 70 6.78 -6.94 12.73
C ILE A 70 6.36 -8.15 13.54
N SER A 71 7.07 -9.28 13.43
CA SER A 71 6.73 -10.49 14.17
C SER A 71 6.73 -10.27 15.69
N GLN A 72 7.69 -9.51 16.22
CA GLN A 72 7.78 -9.20 17.65
C GLN A 72 6.57 -8.39 18.14
N ILE A 73 6.24 -7.29 17.45
CA ILE A 73 5.11 -6.40 17.80
C ILE A 73 3.79 -7.17 17.71
N LEU A 74 3.64 -8.00 16.68
CA LEU A 74 2.42 -8.78 16.49
C LEU A 74 2.30 -9.98 17.44
N SER A 75 3.40 -10.42 18.06
CA SER A 75 3.41 -11.54 19.03
C SER A 75 3.21 -11.07 20.47
N SER A 76 3.48 -9.80 20.78
CA SER A 76 3.23 -9.21 22.10
C SER A 76 1.74 -9.09 22.46
N ASP A 77 0.84 -9.19 21.48
CA ASP A 77 -0.63 -9.28 21.67
C ASP A 77 -1.07 -10.59 22.36
N HIS A 78 -0.14 -11.49 22.71
CA HIS A 78 -0.43 -12.74 23.40
C HIS A 78 0.42 -12.90 24.67
N GLN A 79 -0.10 -12.43 25.81
CA GLN A 79 0.31 -12.91 27.12
C GLN A 79 -0.07 -14.40 27.28
N GLU A 80 0.78 -15.35 26.86
CA GLU A 80 0.87 -16.67 27.50
C GLU A 80 2.25 -17.34 27.26
N PRO A 81 2.94 -17.84 28.30
CA PRO A 81 4.27 -18.48 28.18
C PRO A 81 4.29 -19.86 27.47
N LYS A 82 3.15 -20.44 27.10
CA LYS A 82 3.05 -21.86 26.69
C LYS A 82 3.48 -22.17 25.24
N LYS A 83 3.95 -21.18 24.45
CA LYS A 83 4.10 -21.33 22.99
C LYS A 83 5.48 -21.74 22.45
N LYS A 84 6.56 -21.78 23.26
CA LYS A 84 7.93 -22.03 22.75
C LYS A 84 8.16 -23.42 22.12
N LEU A 85 7.61 -24.48 22.70
CA LEU A 85 7.78 -25.84 22.13
C LEU A 85 6.92 -26.01 20.87
N ARG A 86 5.71 -25.45 20.88
CA ARG A 86 4.79 -25.45 19.72
C ARG A 86 5.37 -24.65 18.55
N SER A 87 6.00 -23.49 18.80
CA SER A 87 6.62 -22.70 17.72
C SER A 87 7.80 -23.41 17.05
N ILE A 88 8.61 -24.17 17.80
CA ILE A 88 9.74 -24.95 17.25
C ILE A 88 9.23 -26.10 16.39
N VAL A 89 8.27 -26.90 16.90
CA VAL A 89 7.66 -28.01 16.14
C VAL A 89 6.92 -27.50 14.90
N MET A 90 6.31 -26.32 14.98
CA MET A 90 5.58 -25.71 13.86
C MET A 90 6.48 -25.06 12.81
N ALA A 91 7.68 -24.57 13.19
CA ALA A 91 8.71 -24.16 12.25
C ALA A 91 9.25 -25.37 11.45
N ALA A 92 9.45 -26.51 12.12
CA ALA A 92 9.95 -27.74 11.48
C ALA A 92 8.96 -28.37 10.48
N THR A 93 7.65 -28.20 10.67
CA THR A 93 6.60 -28.74 9.78
C THR A 93 6.04 -27.71 8.80
N ARG A 94 6.74 -26.59 8.59
CA ARG A 94 6.26 -25.44 7.82
C ARG A 94 5.96 -25.79 6.36
N GLU A 95 6.97 -26.22 5.60
CA GLU A 95 6.83 -26.44 4.14
C GLU A 95 5.75 -27.48 3.79
N GLN A 96 5.73 -28.60 4.52
CA GLN A 96 4.74 -29.66 4.32
C GLN A 96 3.29 -29.19 4.54
N ARG A 97 3.08 -28.27 5.50
CA ARG A 97 1.75 -27.68 5.76
C ARG A 97 1.34 -26.73 4.64
N PHE A 98 2.25 -25.87 4.20
CA PHE A 98 2.03 -24.95 3.09
C PHE A 98 1.66 -25.70 1.81
N GLU A 99 2.38 -26.77 1.50
CA GLU A 99 2.09 -27.62 0.35
C GLU A 99 0.73 -28.30 0.45
N ARG A 100 0.38 -28.84 1.63
CA ARG A 100 -0.91 -29.50 1.88
C ARG A 100 -2.10 -28.54 1.75
N VAL A 101 -2.02 -27.35 2.36
CA VAL A 101 -3.09 -26.34 2.28
C VAL A 101 -3.28 -25.86 0.84
N THR A 102 -2.17 -25.60 0.14
CA THR A 102 -2.19 -25.17 -1.26
C THR A 102 -2.83 -26.23 -2.17
N LYS A 103 -2.47 -27.51 -2.00
CA LYS A 103 -3.03 -28.62 -2.79
C LYS A 103 -4.53 -28.80 -2.55
N ASN A 104 -4.96 -28.73 -1.30
CA ASN A 104 -6.36 -28.93 -0.93
C ASN A 104 -7.29 -27.81 -1.40
N LEU A 105 -6.79 -26.56 -1.47
CA LEU A 105 -7.60 -25.38 -1.79
C LEU A 105 -7.50 -24.92 -3.25
N LYS A 106 -6.76 -25.63 -4.11
CA LYS A 106 -6.51 -25.22 -5.50
C LYS A 106 -7.80 -25.03 -6.31
N VAL A 107 -8.76 -25.95 -6.19
CA VAL A 107 -10.03 -25.86 -6.92
C VAL A 107 -10.91 -24.75 -6.35
N ALA A 108 -11.03 -24.68 -5.01
CA ALA A 108 -11.79 -23.63 -4.32
C ALA A 108 -11.29 -22.22 -4.68
N ARG A 109 -9.96 -22.05 -4.83
CA ARG A 109 -9.35 -20.80 -5.27
C ARG A 109 -9.85 -20.35 -6.63
N VAL A 110 -9.88 -21.24 -7.63
CA VAL A 110 -10.35 -20.90 -8.99
C VAL A 110 -11.81 -20.41 -8.96
N PHE A 111 -12.70 -21.12 -8.28
CA PHE A 111 -14.10 -20.71 -8.15
C PHE A 111 -14.24 -19.36 -7.43
N THR A 112 -13.50 -19.17 -6.34
CA THR A 112 -13.55 -17.91 -5.58
C THR A 112 -13.06 -16.73 -6.42
N THR A 113 -11.95 -16.91 -7.15
CA THR A 113 -11.43 -15.88 -8.07
C THR A 113 -12.46 -15.48 -9.13
N LEU A 114 -13.10 -16.46 -9.79
CA LEU A 114 -14.15 -16.19 -10.78
C LEU A 114 -15.34 -15.44 -10.18
N VAL A 115 -15.78 -15.82 -8.96
CA VAL A 115 -16.86 -15.13 -8.26
C VAL A 115 -16.50 -13.67 -7.97
N GLU A 116 -15.27 -13.39 -7.52
CA GLU A 116 -14.82 -12.02 -7.27
C GLU A 116 -14.69 -11.20 -8.56
N GLU A 117 -14.24 -11.81 -9.67
CA GLU A 117 -14.26 -11.17 -10.99
C GLU A 117 -15.70 -10.82 -11.44
N MET A 118 -16.65 -11.74 -11.27
CA MET A 118 -18.07 -11.50 -11.59
C MET A 118 -18.69 -10.39 -10.73
N LYS A 119 -18.35 -10.34 -9.43
CA LYS A 119 -18.78 -9.26 -8.53
C LYS A 119 -18.21 -7.91 -8.97
N ALA A 120 -16.91 -7.86 -9.31
CA ALA A 120 -16.27 -6.63 -9.77
C ALA A 120 -16.84 -6.12 -11.10
N MET A 121 -17.34 -7.02 -11.96
CA MET A 121 -18.05 -6.66 -13.19
C MET A 121 -19.51 -6.23 -12.95
N GLY A 122 -20.08 -6.47 -11.76
CA GLY A 122 -21.47 -6.20 -11.44
C GLY A 122 -22.47 -7.24 -11.97
N LEU A 123 -22.00 -8.48 -12.24
CA LEU A 123 -22.80 -9.56 -12.82
C LEU A 123 -23.48 -10.47 -11.77
N ALA A 124 -23.12 -10.33 -10.49
CA ALA A 124 -23.69 -11.11 -9.40
C ALA A 124 -24.70 -10.28 -8.60
N SER A 125 -25.96 -10.26 -9.03
CA SER A 125 -27.09 -9.90 -8.17
C SER A 125 -27.57 -11.16 -7.45
N THR A 126 -27.56 -11.16 -6.11
CA THR A 126 -28.14 -12.22 -5.25
C THR A 126 -29.68 -12.20 -5.19
N ASP A 127 -30.34 -11.76 -6.25
CA ASP A 127 -31.80 -11.84 -6.36
C ASP A 127 -32.15 -12.66 -7.60
N ASP A 128 -32.75 -13.83 -7.38
CA ASP A 128 -33.37 -14.72 -8.39
C ASP A 128 -34.64 -14.10 -9.01
N SER A 129 -34.67 -12.78 -9.21
CA SER A 129 -35.79 -12.05 -9.78
C SER A 129 -35.37 -11.44 -11.12
N GLN A 130 -35.60 -12.21 -12.19
CA GLN A 130 -35.58 -11.82 -13.60
C GLN A 130 -34.30 -11.14 -14.09
N CYS A 131 -33.64 -11.77 -15.07
CA CYS A 131 -32.68 -11.13 -15.97
C CYS A 131 -33.30 -9.88 -16.64
N THR A 132 -33.28 -8.74 -15.96
CA THR A 132 -33.18 -7.47 -16.64
C THR A 132 -31.71 -7.34 -17.03
N GLU A 133 -31.42 -7.46 -18.32
CA GLU A 133 -30.19 -6.91 -18.90
C GLU A 133 -29.92 -5.58 -18.21
N VAL A 134 -28.84 -5.51 -17.44
CA VAL A 134 -28.41 -4.28 -16.78
C VAL A 134 -28.01 -3.34 -17.90
N MET A 135 -29.02 -2.60 -18.40
CA MET A 135 -28.88 -1.47 -19.28
C MET A 135 -27.87 -0.55 -18.60
N ALA A 136 -26.63 -0.58 -19.08
CA ALA A 136 -25.64 0.42 -18.74
C ALA A 136 -26.34 1.78 -18.91
N PRO A 137 -26.27 2.70 -17.93
CA PRO A 137 -26.99 3.96 -17.99
C PRO A 137 -26.75 4.60 -19.37
N MET A 138 -27.82 4.94 -20.10
CA MET A 138 -27.78 5.45 -21.48
C MET A 138 -26.74 6.57 -21.71
N ALA A 139 -26.33 7.27 -20.66
CA ALA A 139 -25.26 8.27 -20.66
C ALA A 139 -23.85 7.74 -21.02
N HIS A 140 -23.56 6.43 -20.88
CA HIS A 140 -22.24 5.86 -21.19
C HIS A 140 -22.01 5.61 -22.69
N ALA A 141 -23.07 5.46 -23.51
CA ALA A 141 -22.95 5.15 -24.93
C ALA A 141 -22.48 6.34 -25.80
N ASP A 142 -22.68 7.57 -25.33
CA ASP A 142 -22.40 8.79 -26.11
C ASP A 142 -21.00 9.38 -25.87
N ARG A 143 -20.19 8.80 -24.97
CA ARG A 143 -18.80 9.24 -24.71
C ARG A 143 -17.78 8.11 -24.87
N SER A 144 -16.51 8.49 -25.02
CA SER A 144 -15.41 7.53 -24.92
C SER A 144 -15.32 6.97 -23.48
N PRO A 145 -15.10 5.66 -23.30
CA PRO A 145 -14.80 5.11 -21.99
C PRO A 145 -13.42 5.58 -21.51
N MET A 146 -13.22 5.62 -20.20
CA MET A 146 -11.98 6.09 -19.58
C MET A 146 -11.20 4.96 -18.93
N LEU A 147 -9.91 4.88 -19.23
CA LEU A 147 -8.95 4.04 -18.51
C LEU A 147 -8.03 4.95 -17.70
N LEU A 148 -8.14 4.91 -16.38
CA LEU A 148 -7.28 5.62 -15.45
C LEU A 148 -6.21 4.68 -14.89
N PHE A 149 -4.96 4.95 -15.24
CA PHE A 149 -3.81 4.32 -14.63
C PHE A 149 -3.41 5.09 -13.37
N MET A 150 -3.52 4.47 -12.21
CA MET A 150 -2.91 4.95 -10.96
C MET A 150 -1.55 4.26 -10.81
N GLY A 151 -0.47 5.03 -10.94
CA GLY A 151 0.92 4.55 -10.90
C GLY A 151 1.72 5.14 -9.75
N GLY A 152 2.69 4.39 -9.26
CA GLY A 152 3.51 4.82 -8.12
C GLY A 152 4.00 3.65 -7.30
N GLY A 153 5.21 3.79 -6.75
CA GLY A 153 5.80 2.74 -5.92
C GLY A 153 4.91 2.32 -4.75
N MET A 154 5.13 1.12 -4.24
CA MET A 154 4.35 0.61 -3.10
C MET A 154 4.50 1.56 -1.91
N GLY A 155 3.41 1.92 -1.24
CA GLY A 155 3.43 2.89 -0.13
C GLY A 155 3.55 4.36 -0.54
N ALA A 156 3.50 4.70 -1.83
CA ALA A 156 3.58 6.09 -2.30
C ALA A 156 2.35 6.96 -1.99
N GLY A 157 1.25 6.39 -1.44
CA GLY A 157 0.03 7.17 -1.14
C GLY A 157 -0.94 7.31 -2.32
N LYS A 158 -0.96 6.34 -3.25
CA LYS A 158 -1.88 6.32 -4.41
C LYS A 158 -3.36 6.45 -4.00
N SER A 159 -3.78 5.72 -2.98
CA SER A 159 -5.16 5.74 -2.48
C SER A 159 -5.57 7.12 -1.97
N THR A 160 -4.64 7.92 -1.42
CA THR A 160 -4.92 9.30 -0.99
C THR A 160 -5.24 10.18 -2.20
N VAL A 161 -4.45 10.09 -3.27
CA VAL A 161 -4.67 10.86 -4.51
C VAL A 161 -5.94 10.38 -5.22
N LEU A 162 -6.19 9.07 -5.25
CA LEU A 162 -7.39 8.50 -5.87
C LEU A 162 -8.68 9.02 -5.22
N LYS A 163 -8.71 9.15 -3.89
CA LYS A 163 -9.87 9.72 -3.17
C LYS A 163 -10.23 11.12 -3.64
N ASP A 164 -9.24 11.93 -4.00
CA ASP A 164 -9.49 13.29 -4.50
C ASP A 164 -9.89 13.29 -5.97
N ILE A 165 -9.31 12.42 -6.79
CA ILE A 165 -9.72 12.23 -8.20
C ILE A 165 -11.16 11.77 -8.30
N LEU A 166 -11.60 10.86 -7.42
CA LEU A 166 -12.98 10.37 -7.42
C LEU A 166 -14.03 11.45 -7.08
N LYS A 167 -13.61 12.59 -6.53
CA LYS A 167 -14.47 13.76 -6.31
C LYS A 167 -14.60 14.66 -7.54
N GLU A 168 -13.85 14.42 -8.61
CA GLU A 168 -13.92 15.22 -9.83
C GLU A 168 -15.26 14.99 -10.56
N PRO A 169 -15.80 15.99 -11.29
CA PRO A 169 -17.12 15.90 -11.90
C PRO A 169 -17.36 14.66 -12.77
N PHE A 170 -16.32 14.19 -13.48
CA PHE A 170 -16.40 12.97 -14.27
C PHE A 170 -16.57 11.72 -13.40
N TRP A 171 -15.74 11.57 -12.37
CA TRP A 171 -15.70 10.37 -11.53
C TRP A 171 -16.82 10.30 -10.51
N VAL A 172 -17.42 11.43 -10.11
CA VAL A 172 -18.63 11.43 -9.28
C VAL A 172 -19.77 10.68 -9.97
N GLY A 173 -19.91 10.84 -11.30
CA GLY A 173 -20.92 10.11 -12.09
C GLY A 173 -20.47 8.73 -12.56
N ALA A 174 -19.23 8.60 -13.04
CA ALA A 174 -18.74 7.35 -13.64
C ALA A 174 -18.19 6.35 -12.61
N GLY A 175 -17.65 6.84 -11.49
CA GLY A 175 -16.94 6.07 -10.47
C GLY A 175 -17.73 4.91 -9.87
N PRO A 176 -19.02 5.06 -9.50
CA PRO A 176 -19.83 3.96 -8.97
C PRO A 176 -19.96 2.76 -9.92
N ASN A 177 -19.84 2.99 -11.24
CA ASN A 177 -19.94 1.96 -12.27
C ASN A 177 -18.58 1.57 -12.87
N ALA A 178 -17.49 2.18 -12.41
CA ALA A 178 -16.15 1.90 -12.91
C ALA A 178 -15.63 0.58 -12.33
N VAL A 179 -14.93 -0.20 -13.15
CA VAL A 179 -14.27 -1.43 -12.70
C VAL A 179 -12.91 -1.05 -12.11
N VAL A 180 -12.73 -1.30 -10.81
CA VAL A 180 -11.46 -1.06 -10.11
C VAL A 180 -10.62 -2.33 -10.15
N ILE A 181 -9.43 -2.23 -10.74
CA ILE A 181 -8.47 -3.33 -10.85
C ILE A 181 -7.34 -3.08 -9.85
N GLU A 182 -7.34 -3.83 -8.74
CA GLU A 182 -6.25 -3.85 -7.76
C GLU A 182 -5.84 -5.30 -7.50
N ALA A 183 -4.64 -5.69 -7.95
CA ALA A 183 -4.15 -7.06 -7.77
C ALA A 183 -4.00 -7.44 -6.28
N ASP A 184 -3.79 -6.48 -5.39
CA ASP A 184 -3.70 -6.74 -3.95
C ASP A 184 -5.08 -7.08 -3.33
N ALA A 185 -6.20 -6.57 -3.86
CA ALA A 185 -7.54 -6.89 -3.37
C ALA A 185 -7.87 -8.38 -3.57
N PHE A 186 -7.44 -8.96 -4.71
CA PHE A 186 -7.61 -10.39 -4.98
C PHE A 186 -6.84 -11.27 -4.00
N LYS A 187 -5.72 -10.80 -3.44
CA LYS A 187 -4.97 -11.55 -2.41
C LYS A 187 -5.80 -11.70 -1.14
N GLU A 188 -6.52 -10.66 -0.73
CA GLU A 188 -7.33 -10.67 0.49
C GLU A 188 -8.55 -11.59 0.37
N SER A 189 -9.06 -11.78 -0.85
CA SER A 189 -10.09 -12.77 -1.17
C SER A 189 -9.58 -14.19 -1.36
N ASP A 190 -8.28 -14.40 -1.58
CA ASP A 190 -7.72 -15.71 -1.89
C ASP A 190 -7.89 -16.67 -0.68
N VAL A 191 -8.55 -17.80 -0.92
CA VAL A 191 -8.83 -18.81 0.12
C VAL A 191 -7.57 -19.37 0.78
N ILE A 192 -6.46 -19.46 0.04
CA ILE A 192 -5.16 -19.90 0.56
C ILE A 192 -4.58 -18.82 1.46
N TYR A 193 -4.64 -17.55 1.04
CA TYR A 193 -4.19 -16.43 1.85
C TYR A 193 -4.97 -16.33 3.16
N ARG A 194 -6.30 -16.41 3.10
CA ARG A 194 -7.17 -16.39 4.29
C ARG A 194 -6.90 -17.57 5.23
N ALA A 195 -6.81 -18.79 4.69
CA ALA A 195 -6.54 -19.99 5.49
C ALA A 195 -5.19 -19.87 6.23
N LEU A 196 -4.15 -19.42 5.54
CA LEU A 196 -2.83 -19.25 6.16
C LEU A 196 -2.79 -18.11 7.18
N ASN A 197 -3.44 -16.97 6.90
CA ASN A 197 -3.48 -15.84 7.82
C ASN A 197 -4.31 -16.13 9.09
N SER A 198 -5.39 -16.92 8.98
CA SER A 198 -6.24 -17.32 10.12
C SER A 198 -5.55 -18.23 11.15
N THR A 199 -4.40 -18.83 10.81
CA THR A 199 -3.68 -19.74 11.73
C THR A 199 -2.80 -19.03 12.76
N GLY A 200 -2.75 -17.69 12.74
CA GLY A 200 -2.04 -16.89 13.74
C GLY A 200 -0.51 -16.95 13.64
N HIS A 201 0.03 -17.32 12.48
CA HIS A 201 1.47 -17.45 12.25
C HIS A 201 2.04 -16.22 11.52
N HIS A 202 2.28 -15.15 12.27
CA HIS A 202 2.74 -13.86 11.71
C HIS A 202 4.14 -13.91 11.06
N HIS A 203 4.96 -14.91 11.39
CA HIS A 203 6.29 -15.09 10.81
C HIS A 203 6.26 -15.44 9.31
N ASP A 204 5.16 -16.05 8.83
CA ASP A 204 5.07 -16.52 7.45
C ASP A 204 4.25 -15.57 6.55
N MET A 205 3.88 -14.39 7.05
CA MET A 205 3.06 -13.39 6.35
C MET A 205 3.62 -13.03 4.97
N LEU A 206 4.95 -12.89 4.88
CA LEU A 206 5.65 -12.56 3.64
C LEU A 206 5.61 -13.70 2.61
N GLN A 207 5.86 -14.93 3.05
CA GLN A 207 5.84 -16.12 2.17
C GLN A 207 4.41 -16.39 1.68
N THR A 208 3.41 -16.27 2.56
CA THR A 208 2.00 -16.39 2.21
C THR A 208 1.59 -15.39 1.13
N ALA A 209 2.01 -14.12 1.24
CA ALA A 209 1.72 -13.09 0.24
C ALA A 209 2.38 -13.36 -1.13
N GLU A 210 3.56 -14.00 -1.14
CA GLU A 210 4.27 -14.36 -2.38
C GLU A 210 3.62 -15.55 -3.09
N LEU A 211 3.15 -16.55 -2.34
CA LEU A 211 2.45 -17.72 -2.89
C LEU A 211 1.19 -17.36 -3.67
N VAL A 212 0.49 -16.30 -3.24
CA VAL A 212 -0.73 -15.83 -3.90
C VAL A 212 -0.49 -14.72 -4.92
N HIS A 213 0.75 -14.30 -5.10
CA HIS A 213 1.05 -13.15 -5.95
C HIS A 213 0.72 -13.40 -7.42
N GLN A 214 1.11 -14.54 -7.97
CA GLN A 214 0.89 -14.83 -9.39
C GLN A 214 -0.59 -14.95 -9.71
N SER A 215 -1.35 -15.73 -8.94
CA SER A 215 -2.81 -15.88 -9.20
C SER A 215 -3.55 -14.57 -9.11
N SER A 216 -3.18 -13.70 -8.15
CA SER A 216 -3.85 -12.43 -7.95
C SER A 216 -3.53 -11.46 -9.09
N THR A 217 -2.31 -11.57 -9.64
CA THR A 217 -1.90 -10.84 -10.85
C THR A 217 -2.65 -11.35 -12.08
N ASP A 218 -2.82 -12.66 -12.20
CA ASP A 218 -3.55 -13.29 -13.31
C ASP A 218 -5.04 -12.91 -13.25
N ALA A 219 -5.66 -12.96 -12.07
CA ALA A 219 -7.05 -12.55 -11.84
C ALA A 219 -7.29 -11.07 -12.18
N ALA A 220 -6.41 -10.19 -11.70
CA ALA A 220 -6.47 -8.78 -12.04
C ALA A 220 -6.31 -8.54 -13.57
N SER A 221 -5.46 -9.33 -14.23
CA SER A 221 -5.26 -9.25 -15.68
C SER A 221 -6.48 -9.77 -16.47
N SER A 222 -7.12 -10.84 -15.98
CA SER A 222 -8.38 -11.40 -16.53
C SER A 222 -9.50 -10.37 -16.45
N LEU A 223 -9.70 -9.79 -15.27
CA LEU A 223 -10.70 -8.75 -15.06
C LEU A 223 -10.42 -7.52 -15.92
N LEU A 224 -9.15 -7.10 -16.03
CA LEU A 224 -8.75 -5.95 -16.85
C LEU A 224 -9.09 -6.14 -18.33
N VAL A 225 -8.69 -7.26 -18.94
CA VAL A 225 -8.97 -7.50 -20.36
C VAL A 225 -10.47 -7.61 -20.61
N THR A 226 -11.21 -8.23 -19.68
CA THR A 226 -12.67 -8.34 -19.76
C THR A 226 -13.35 -6.98 -19.69
N ALA A 227 -13.00 -6.16 -18.70
CA ALA A 227 -13.56 -4.81 -18.54
C ALA A 227 -13.26 -3.90 -19.73
N LEU A 228 -12.03 -3.95 -20.26
CA LEU A 228 -11.62 -3.16 -21.42
C LEU A 228 -12.29 -3.63 -22.71
N ASN A 229 -12.39 -4.94 -22.91
CA ASN A 229 -13.18 -5.51 -23.99
C ASN A 229 -14.62 -5.00 -23.91
N GLU A 230 -15.21 -4.95 -22.71
CA GLU A 230 -16.59 -4.48 -22.49
C GLU A 230 -16.81 -2.96 -22.55
N GLY A 231 -15.77 -2.17 -22.82
CA GLY A 231 -15.92 -0.72 -22.93
C GLY A 231 -16.31 -0.06 -21.60
N ARG A 232 -16.03 -0.71 -20.46
CA ARG A 232 -16.27 -0.15 -19.12
C ARG A 232 -15.27 0.94 -18.79
N ASP A 233 -15.66 1.92 -17.99
CA ASP A 233 -14.67 2.78 -17.34
C ASP A 233 -13.84 1.93 -16.37
N VAL A 234 -12.52 2.07 -16.41
CA VAL A 234 -11.59 1.24 -15.64
C VAL A 234 -10.65 2.13 -14.85
N ILE A 235 -10.47 1.81 -13.57
CA ILE A 235 -9.42 2.36 -12.71
C ILE A 235 -8.45 1.25 -12.40
N MET A 236 -7.23 1.34 -12.93
CA MET A 236 -6.18 0.36 -12.70
C MET A 236 -5.20 0.89 -11.66
N ASP A 237 -5.25 0.33 -10.44
CA ASP A 237 -4.31 0.63 -9.37
C ASP A 237 -3.15 -0.37 -9.39
N GLY A 238 -1.97 0.13 -9.77
CA GLY A 238 -0.77 -0.68 -9.85
C GLY A 238 0.49 0.10 -9.50
N THR A 239 1.61 -0.61 -9.39
CA THR A 239 2.91 0.06 -9.30
C THR A 239 3.31 0.69 -10.63
N LEU A 240 2.83 0.13 -11.75
CA LEU A 240 3.27 0.44 -13.11
C LEU A 240 4.80 0.41 -13.23
N SER A 241 5.42 -0.57 -12.57
CA SER A 241 6.89 -0.71 -12.52
C SER A 241 7.44 -1.54 -13.68
N TRP A 242 6.61 -1.99 -14.61
CA TRP A 242 7.02 -2.88 -15.69
C TRP A 242 6.56 -2.33 -17.04
N VAL A 243 7.48 -1.73 -17.78
CA VAL A 243 7.19 -0.99 -19.01
C VAL A 243 6.46 -1.83 -20.07
N PRO A 244 6.92 -3.05 -20.41
CA PRO A 244 6.27 -3.83 -21.46
C PRO A 244 4.80 -4.11 -21.18
N PHE A 245 4.45 -4.48 -19.95
CA PHE A 245 3.07 -4.70 -19.53
C PHE A 245 2.20 -3.45 -19.70
N VAL A 246 2.66 -2.29 -19.23
CA VAL A 246 1.89 -1.04 -19.31
C VAL A 246 1.70 -0.60 -20.77
N VAL A 247 2.76 -0.65 -21.57
CA VAL A 247 2.70 -0.25 -22.99
C VAL A 247 1.82 -1.19 -23.81
N GLN A 248 1.92 -2.51 -23.58
CA GLN A 248 1.03 -3.48 -24.23
C GLN A 248 -0.43 -3.26 -23.79
N THR A 249 -0.68 -2.93 -22.52
CA THR A 249 -2.04 -2.62 -22.01
C THR A 249 -2.62 -1.37 -22.65
N ILE A 250 -1.83 -0.30 -22.77
CA ILE A 250 -2.24 0.92 -23.49
C ILE A 250 -2.56 0.58 -24.95
N THR A 251 -1.70 -0.21 -25.60
CA THR A 251 -1.90 -0.64 -26.99
C THR A 251 -3.20 -1.44 -27.14
N MET A 252 -3.49 -2.37 -26.23
CA MET A 252 -4.75 -3.10 -26.18
C MET A 252 -5.93 -2.14 -26.03
N ALA A 253 -5.92 -1.27 -25.01
CA ALA A 253 -7.00 -0.33 -24.72
C ALA A 253 -7.30 0.63 -25.89
N ARG A 254 -6.27 1.03 -26.67
CA ARG A 254 -6.48 1.81 -27.90
C ARG A 254 -7.18 1.01 -29.01
N ASN A 255 -7.12 -0.31 -29.00
CA ASN A 255 -7.62 -1.19 -30.06
C ASN A 255 -8.87 -1.99 -29.70
N VAL A 256 -9.25 -2.12 -28.41
CA VAL A 256 -10.41 -2.94 -27.98
C VAL A 256 -11.73 -2.54 -28.64
N HIS A 257 -11.86 -1.27 -29.04
CA HIS A 257 -13.03 -0.77 -29.77
C HIS A 257 -13.18 -1.34 -31.20
N ARG A 258 -12.15 -2.03 -31.73
CA ARG A 258 -12.12 -2.66 -33.06
C ARG A 258 -11.86 -4.16 -33.03
N ARG A 259 -11.29 -4.68 -31.94
CA ARG A 259 -10.80 -6.07 -31.83
C ARG A 259 -10.99 -6.56 -30.41
N ARG A 260 -11.36 -7.83 -30.22
CA ARG A 260 -11.35 -8.46 -28.89
C ARG A 260 -9.95 -8.98 -28.55
N TYR A 261 -9.62 -8.95 -27.26
CA TYR A 261 -8.37 -9.46 -26.72
C TYR A 261 -8.62 -10.52 -25.64
N ARG A 262 -7.62 -11.35 -25.37
CA ARG A 262 -7.57 -12.24 -24.21
C ARG A 262 -6.22 -12.11 -23.51
N MET A 263 -6.11 -12.67 -22.31
CA MET A 263 -4.81 -12.79 -21.65
C MET A 263 -3.84 -13.62 -22.51
N GLY A 264 -2.63 -13.09 -22.69
CA GLY A 264 -1.53 -13.81 -23.30
C GLY A 264 -0.72 -14.62 -22.29
N ALA A 265 0.38 -15.20 -22.75
CA ALA A 265 1.28 -16.03 -21.92
C ALA A 265 1.96 -15.28 -20.76
N GLY A 266 1.93 -13.95 -20.76
CA GLY A 266 2.65 -13.09 -19.80
C GLY A 266 4.15 -13.05 -20.06
N TYR A 267 4.93 -12.89 -18.99
CA TYR A 267 6.39 -13.00 -19.01
C TYR A 267 6.80 -14.42 -18.62
N LYS A 268 7.52 -15.12 -19.51
CA LYS A 268 8.07 -16.46 -19.27
C LYS A 268 9.49 -16.53 -19.79
N VAL A 269 10.33 -17.27 -19.05
CA VAL A 269 11.69 -17.63 -19.48
C VAL A 269 11.68 -19.14 -19.69
N GLY A 270 11.99 -19.58 -20.91
CA GLY A 270 12.12 -20.99 -21.24
C GLY A 270 13.39 -21.61 -20.64
N ASP A 271 13.45 -22.94 -20.61
CA ASP A 271 14.60 -23.68 -20.10
C ASP A 271 15.88 -23.43 -20.92
N ASP A 272 15.71 -23.04 -22.17
CA ASP A 272 16.76 -22.60 -23.11
C ASP A 272 17.19 -21.13 -22.93
N GLY A 273 16.57 -20.42 -21.99
CA GLY A 273 16.78 -18.99 -21.74
C GLY A 273 15.97 -18.06 -22.65
N THR A 274 15.15 -18.60 -23.56
CA THR A 274 14.30 -17.79 -24.47
C THR A 274 13.24 -17.04 -23.65
N VAL A 275 13.16 -15.72 -23.83
CA VAL A 275 12.17 -14.87 -23.15
C VAL A 275 10.94 -14.68 -24.04
N THR A 276 9.78 -15.12 -23.55
CA THR A 276 8.48 -14.78 -24.14
C THR A 276 7.82 -13.71 -23.28
N GLU A 277 7.48 -12.57 -23.87
CA GLU A 277 6.79 -11.49 -23.17
C GLU A 277 5.59 -10.98 -23.98
N ASN A 278 4.42 -11.56 -23.71
CA ASN A 278 3.17 -11.20 -24.37
C ASN A 278 2.00 -11.24 -23.37
N TYR A 279 1.50 -10.09 -22.95
CA TYR A 279 0.44 -9.99 -21.95
C TYR A 279 -0.97 -10.06 -22.55
N TRP A 280 -1.14 -9.67 -23.82
CA TRP A 280 -2.44 -9.56 -24.46
C TRP A 280 -2.42 -10.14 -25.87
N GLU A 281 -3.27 -11.13 -26.11
CA GLU A 281 -3.43 -11.76 -27.42
C GLU A 281 -4.69 -11.27 -28.09
N ARG A 282 -4.61 -11.00 -29.40
CA ARG A 282 -5.79 -10.71 -30.22
C ARG A 282 -6.56 -12.01 -30.44
N ILE A 283 -7.88 -11.92 -30.37
CA ILE A 283 -8.76 -13.00 -30.80
C ILE A 283 -9.09 -12.75 -32.27
N GLU A 284 -8.57 -13.60 -33.16
CA GLU A 284 -8.90 -13.57 -34.59
C GLU A 284 -10.39 -13.88 -34.79
N ASP A 285 -11.00 -13.28 -35.80
CA ASP A 285 -12.41 -13.48 -36.21
C ASP A 285 -13.52 -13.11 -35.21
N GLN A 286 -13.21 -12.42 -34.11
CA GLN A 286 -14.21 -11.76 -33.26
C GLN A 286 -14.18 -10.23 -33.44
N GLU A 287 -15.19 -9.70 -34.13
CA GLU A 287 -15.48 -8.27 -34.10
C GLU A 287 -16.19 -7.90 -32.77
N PRO A 288 -15.95 -6.70 -32.22
CA PRO A 288 -16.67 -6.25 -31.03
C PRO A 288 -18.16 -6.11 -31.32
N ASP A 289 -19.00 -6.55 -30.39
CA ASP A 289 -20.45 -6.39 -30.50
C ASP A 289 -20.83 -4.90 -30.63
N GLN A 290 -21.74 -4.61 -31.56
CA GLN A 290 -22.32 -3.28 -31.69
C GLN A 290 -23.26 -3.02 -30.52
N VAL A 291 -22.97 -1.99 -29.72
CA VAL A 291 -23.86 -1.57 -28.64
C VAL A 291 -24.90 -0.62 -29.25
N GLY A 292 -26.16 -1.06 -29.32
CA GLY A 292 -27.26 -0.26 -29.88
C GLY A 292 -27.06 0.15 -31.35
N GLY A 293 -26.39 -0.69 -32.16
CA GLY A 293 -26.11 -0.42 -33.58
C GLY A 293 -25.00 0.61 -33.85
N LYS A 294 -24.30 1.10 -32.81
CA LYS A 294 -23.17 2.04 -32.95
C LYS A 294 -21.84 1.32 -32.70
N LYS A 295 -20.80 1.72 -33.45
CA LYS A 295 -19.42 1.27 -33.20
C LYS A 295 -18.95 1.82 -31.85
N ARG A 296 -18.29 0.97 -31.05
CA ARG A 296 -17.69 1.35 -29.77
C ARG A 296 -16.65 2.47 -29.99
N LYS A 297 -16.60 3.43 -29.07
CA LYS A 297 -15.63 4.54 -29.11
C LYS A 297 -14.28 4.09 -28.53
N PRO A 298 -13.15 4.65 -29.00
CA PRO A 298 -11.84 4.37 -28.44
C PRO A 298 -11.74 4.91 -27.00
N TYR A 299 -10.93 4.24 -26.17
CA TYR A 299 -10.64 4.68 -24.81
C TYR A 299 -9.88 6.01 -24.77
N ARG A 300 -10.30 6.88 -23.85
CA ARG A 300 -9.46 7.95 -23.31
C ARG A 300 -8.62 7.38 -22.18
N ILE A 301 -7.32 7.60 -22.21
CA ILE A 301 -6.36 7.02 -21.27
C ILE A 301 -5.73 8.15 -20.46
N GLU A 302 -5.88 8.07 -19.14
CA GLU A 302 -5.27 9.01 -18.20
C GLU A 302 -4.25 8.29 -17.31
N LEU A 303 -3.13 8.95 -17.04
CA LEU A 303 -2.13 8.49 -16.08
C LEU A 303 -2.07 9.44 -14.89
N VAL A 304 -2.16 8.90 -13.69
CA VAL A 304 -1.88 9.61 -12.45
C VAL A 304 -0.71 8.92 -11.79
N GLY A 305 0.44 9.60 -11.80
CA GLY A 305 1.63 9.19 -11.08
C GLY A 305 1.65 9.76 -9.66
N VAL A 306 2.08 8.94 -8.72
CA VAL A 306 2.30 9.34 -7.33
C VAL A 306 3.72 8.97 -6.91
N VAL A 307 4.50 9.97 -6.50
CA VAL A 307 5.89 9.82 -6.06
C VAL A 307 6.04 10.31 -4.63
N CYS A 308 6.92 9.66 -3.88
CA CYS A 308 7.39 10.15 -2.61
C CYS A 308 8.81 9.63 -2.35
N ASP A 309 9.46 10.13 -1.31
CA ASP A 309 10.73 9.63 -0.86
C ASP A 309 10.61 8.16 -0.47
N ALA A 310 11.54 7.34 -0.96
CA ALA A 310 11.41 5.90 -0.86
C ALA A 310 11.46 5.42 0.61
N TYR A 311 12.21 6.09 1.49
CA TYR A 311 12.25 5.73 2.91
C TYR A 311 10.89 5.97 3.60
N LEU A 312 10.16 7.04 3.25
CA LEU A 312 8.80 7.28 3.76
C LEU A 312 7.86 6.17 3.31
N ALA A 313 7.98 5.75 2.05
CA ALA A 313 7.18 4.66 1.53
C ALA A 313 7.45 3.35 2.28
N VAL A 314 8.73 3.04 2.56
CA VAL A 314 9.12 1.84 3.34
C VAL A 314 8.47 1.88 4.72
N ILE A 315 8.58 3.00 5.43
CA ILE A 315 8.00 3.13 6.78
C ILE A 315 6.46 3.01 6.74
N ARG A 316 5.80 3.63 5.75
CA ARG A 316 4.36 3.44 5.50
C ARG A 316 4.02 1.98 5.22
N GLY A 317 4.88 1.26 4.49
CA GLY A 317 4.76 -0.17 4.22
C GLY A 317 4.82 -1.01 5.49
N ILE A 318 5.78 -0.73 6.37
CA ILE A 318 5.94 -1.41 7.68
C ILE A 318 4.71 -1.16 8.56
N ARG A 319 4.26 0.10 8.64
CA ARG A 319 3.05 0.46 9.39
C ARG A 319 1.80 -0.24 8.89
N ARG A 320 1.61 -0.27 7.57
CA ARG A 320 0.51 -1.02 6.96
C ARG A 320 0.61 -2.51 7.26
N ALA A 321 1.82 -3.07 7.37
CA ALA A 321 2.00 -4.46 7.75
C ALA A 321 1.58 -4.72 9.21
N LEU A 322 1.82 -3.79 10.12
CA LEU A 322 1.35 -3.87 11.51
C LEU A 322 -0.19 -3.81 11.58
N MET A 323 -0.80 -2.83 10.89
CA MET A 323 -2.24 -2.60 10.91
C MET A 323 -3.04 -3.67 10.15
N CYS A 324 -2.67 -3.92 8.90
CA CYS A 324 -3.45 -4.77 7.99
C CYS A 324 -2.89 -6.19 7.89
N ARG A 325 -1.86 -6.54 8.68
CA ARG A 325 -1.17 -7.85 8.63
C ARG A 325 -0.69 -8.18 7.20
N ARG A 326 -0.25 -7.14 6.46
CA ARG A 326 0.21 -7.22 5.06
C ARG A 326 1.62 -6.65 4.88
N ALA A 327 2.62 -7.51 4.95
CA ALA A 327 4.02 -7.16 4.74
C ALA A 327 4.41 -7.12 3.26
N VAL A 328 5.39 -6.28 2.94
CA VAL A 328 6.02 -6.16 1.62
C VAL A 328 7.52 -6.18 1.83
N ARG A 329 8.26 -6.93 1.01
CA ARG A 329 9.73 -6.87 1.03
C ARG A 329 10.21 -5.47 0.68
N VAL A 330 11.07 -4.91 1.51
CA VAL A 330 11.65 -3.58 1.30
C VAL A 330 12.33 -3.47 -0.07
N LYS A 331 13.14 -4.46 -0.46
CA LYS A 331 13.76 -4.51 -1.80
C LYS A 331 12.73 -4.42 -2.93
N SER A 332 11.64 -5.19 -2.86
CA SER A 332 10.55 -5.13 -3.86
C SER A 332 9.89 -3.76 -3.90
N GLN A 333 9.69 -3.14 -2.74
CA GLN A 333 9.14 -1.80 -2.61
C GLN A 333 10.08 -0.76 -3.25
N LEU A 334 11.37 -0.72 -2.88
CA LEU A 334 12.37 0.18 -3.47
C LEU A 334 12.47 0.00 -4.99
N LYS A 335 12.50 -1.25 -5.46
CA LYS A 335 12.53 -1.59 -6.88
C LYS A 335 11.30 -1.06 -7.62
N SER A 336 10.10 -1.13 -7.01
CA SER A 336 8.88 -0.59 -7.60
C SER A 336 8.94 0.94 -7.78
N HIS A 337 9.46 1.65 -6.78
CA HIS A 337 9.68 3.10 -6.83
C HIS A 337 10.66 3.49 -7.94
N LYS A 338 11.83 2.85 -7.95
CA LYS A 338 12.88 3.10 -8.95
C LYS A 338 12.37 2.91 -10.37
N ARG A 339 11.74 1.76 -10.62
CA ARG A 339 11.25 1.40 -11.95
C ARG A 339 10.12 2.31 -12.42
N PHE A 340 9.15 2.61 -11.55
CA PHE A 340 8.07 3.54 -11.90
C PHE A 340 8.62 4.93 -12.24
N ALA A 341 9.52 5.46 -11.40
CA ALA A 341 10.10 6.77 -11.61
C ALA A 341 10.84 6.88 -12.94
N ASN A 342 11.61 5.85 -13.31
CA ASN A 342 12.33 5.79 -14.59
C ASN A 342 11.40 5.61 -15.80
N ALA A 343 10.20 5.05 -15.60
CA ALA A 343 9.25 4.76 -16.67
C ALA A 343 8.19 5.86 -16.88
N PHE A 344 7.94 6.71 -15.89
CA PHE A 344 6.84 7.69 -15.89
C PHE A 344 6.84 8.59 -17.13
N LEU A 345 7.99 9.14 -17.51
CA LEU A 345 8.09 10.00 -18.70
C LEU A 345 7.80 9.25 -20.00
N THR A 346 8.20 7.98 -20.09
CA THR A 346 7.85 7.11 -21.21
C THR A 346 6.34 6.93 -21.28
N TYR A 347 5.68 6.64 -20.16
CA TYR A 347 4.22 6.48 -20.13
C TYR A 347 3.47 7.74 -20.57
N CYS A 348 3.96 8.92 -20.21
CA CYS A 348 3.38 10.21 -20.63
C CYS A 348 3.27 10.33 -22.16
N GLN A 349 4.11 9.64 -22.93
CA GLN A 349 4.08 9.67 -24.41
C GLN A 349 2.92 8.85 -25.00
N TYR A 350 2.40 7.87 -24.26
CA TYR A 350 1.39 6.92 -24.76
C TYR A 350 -0.05 7.24 -24.32
N VAL A 351 -0.21 8.07 -23.28
CA VAL A 351 -1.50 8.43 -22.69
C VAL A 351 -2.00 9.78 -23.16
N ASP A 352 -3.31 10.02 -23.09
CA ASP A 352 -3.89 11.31 -23.46
C ASP A 352 -3.52 12.37 -22.42
N ASN A 353 -3.76 12.08 -21.14
CA ASN A 353 -3.44 12.99 -20.05
C ASN A 353 -2.52 12.32 -19.03
N ALA A 354 -1.63 13.11 -18.43
CA ALA A 354 -0.81 12.66 -17.32
C ALA A 354 -0.82 13.70 -16.20
N ARG A 355 -0.83 13.23 -14.95
CA ARG A 355 -0.74 14.03 -13.74
C ARG A 355 0.31 13.40 -12.83
N LEU A 356 1.09 14.22 -12.13
CA LEU A 356 2.08 13.76 -11.17
C LEU A 356 1.87 14.47 -9.84
N TYR A 357 1.78 13.68 -8.77
CA TYR A 357 1.60 14.14 -7.40
C TYR A 357 2.77 13.70 -6.52
N CYS A 358 3.17 14.57 -5.61
CA CYS A 358 4.14 14.30 -4.55
C CYS A 358 3.43 14.15 -3.20
N THR A 359 3.75 13.10 -2.44
CA THR A 359 3.18 12.84 -1.10
C THR A 359 4.22 12.88 0.00
N ASN A 360 5.25 13.71 -0.15
CA ASN A 360 6.29 13.87 0.88
C ASN A 360 5.80 14.62 2.11
N ALA A 361 4.78 15.46 1.98
CA ALA A 361 4.15 16.10 3.12
C ALA A 361 3.55 15.04 4.06
N LEU A 362 3.88 15.13 5.36
CA LEU A 362 3.29 14.28 6.39
C LEU A 362 1.82 14.64 6.66
N GLU A 363 1.49 15.92 6.47
CA GLU A 363 0.15 16.48 6.64
C GLU A 363 -0.22 17.34 5.43
N GLY A 364 -1.52 17.34 5.09
CA GLY A 364 -2.06 18.12 3.97
C GLY A 364 -2.27 17.32 2.68
N PRO A 365 -2.89 17.95 1.67
CA PRO A 365 -3.21 17.29 0.41
C PRO A 365 -1.94 16.96 -0.40
N PRO A 366 -1.98 15.91 -1.24
CA PRO A 366 -0.90 15.61 -2.18
C PRO A 366 -0.54 16.82 -3.04
N LYS A 367 0.75 17.16 -3.12
CA LYS A 367 1.22 18.30 -3.91
C LYS A 367 1.19 17.96 -5.39
N PHE A 368 0.52 18.77 -6.20
CA PHE A 368 0.50 18.61 -7.65
C PHE A 368 1.78 19.20 -8.27
N ILE A 369 2.57 18.37 -8.96
CA ILE A 369 3.93 18.75 -9.40
C ILE A 369 4.16 18.61 -10.92
N GLY A 370 3.20 18.00 -11.64
CA GLY A 370 3.31 17.86 -13.07
C GLY A 370 2.00 17.53 -13.76
N TRP A 371 1.83 18.01 -14.98
CA TRP A 371 0.64 17.80 -15.78
C TRP A 371 0.89 17.82 -17.28
N LYS A 372 0.15 16.98 -17.98
CA LYS A 372 0.12 16.86 -19.43
C LYS A 372 -1.34 16.78 -19.86
N ASP A 373 -1.68 17.58 -20.87
CA ASP A 373 -2.99 17.58 -21.50
C ASP A 373 -2.84 17.28 -23.00
N LYS A 374 -3.41 16.17 -23.45
CA LYS A 374 -3.36 15.68 -24.85
C LYS A 374 -1.94 15.62 -25.41
N ASP A 375 -1.70 16.30 -26.54
CA ASP A 375 -0.44 16.27 -27.29
C ASP A 375 0.62 17.25 -26.73
N LYS A 376 0.32 17.92 -25.61
CA LYS A 376 1.29 18.82 -24.97
C LYS A 376 2.42 18.02 -24.35
N THR A 377 3.57 18.65 -24.21
CA THR A 377 4.66 18.13 -23.37
C THR A 377 4.26 18.20 -21.90
N LEU A 378 4.84 17.32 -21.07
CA LEU A 378 4.62 17.35 -19.62
C LEU A 378 5.19 18.65 -19.05
N LEU A 379 4.32 19.48 -18.47
CA LEU A 379 4.68 20.68 -17.73
C LEU A 379 4.90 20.30 -16.27
N VAL A 380 6.03 20.69 -15.71
CA VAL A 380 6.43 20.33 -14.34
C VAL A 380 7.00 21.54 -13.64
N ASP A 381 6.89 21.55 -12.32
CA ASP A 381 7.72 22.43 -11.50
C ASP A 381 9.18 21.93 -11.54
N PRO A 382 10.16 22.73 -12.01
CA PRO A 382 11.55 22.31 -12.18
C PRO A 382 12.25 21.89 -10.87
N GLU A 383 11.82 22.44 -9.73
CA GLU A 383 12.37 22.11 -8.42
C GLU A 383 11.72 20.83 -7.89
N GLU A 384 10.40 20.70 -8.01
CA GLU A 384 9.69 19.54 -7.48
C GLU A 384 9.92 18.27 -8.28
N ILE A 385 10.08 18.36 -9.61
CA ILE A 385 10.31 17.17 -10.45
C ILE A 385 11.62 16.46 -10.13
N LYS A 386 12.54 17.11 -9.39
CA LYS A 386 13.77 16.48 -8.90
C LYS A 386 13.48 15.23 -8.09
N CYS A 387 12.37 15.17 -7.34
CA CYS A 387 12.01 13.99 -6.54
C CYS A 387 11.88 12.73 -7.41
N LEU A 388 11.33 12.84 -8.62
CA LEU A 388 11.19 11.72 -9.55
C LEU A 388 12.56 11.21 -10.01
N ARG A 389 13.49 12.12 -10.36
CA ARG A 389 14.86 11.77 -10.76
C ARG A 389 15.63 11.14 -9.61
N THR A 390 15.52 11.71 -8.42
CA THR A 390 16.13 11.19 -7.19
C THR A 390 15.67 9.75 -6.95
N VAL A 391 14.36 9.51 -6.91
CA VAL A 391 13.79 8.16 -6.73
C VAL A 391 14.22 7.20 -7.84
N GLY A 392 14.31 7.64 -9.10
CA GLY A 392 14.82 6.83 -10.20
C GLY A 392 16.27 6.36 -10.05
N SER A 393 17.07 7.08 -9.24
CA SER A 393 18.49 6.80 -8.97
C SER A 393 18.76 5.99 -7.70
N LEU A 394 17.71 5.61 -6.95
CA LEU A 394 17.87 4.93 -5.66
C LEU A 394 18.63 3.60 -5.77
N ASN A 395 19.27 3.23 -4.66
CA ASN A 395 19.83 1.90 -4.44
C ASN A 395 18.72 0.94 -3.99
N GLU A 396 18.34 -0.02 -4.83
CA GLU A 396 17.25 -0.97 -4.54
C GLU A 396 17.65 -2.08 -3.55
N ASP A 397 18.97 -2.24 -3.32
CA ASP A 397 19.55 -3.18 -2.37
C ASP A 397 19.89 -2.54 -1.02
N ALA A 398 19.51 -1.27 -0.82
CA ALA A 398 19.75 -0.57 0.43
C ALA A 398 19.07 -1.28 1.61
N SER A 399 19.78 -1.35 2.73
CA SER A 399 19.28 -1.88 4.01
C SER A 399 18.90 -0.80 5.01
N SER A 400 19.20 0.46 4.67
CA SER A 400 18.89 1.65 5.46
C SER A 400 18.84 2.91 4.60
N ILE A 401 18.33 4.00 5.18
CA ILE A 401 18.33 5.33 4.59
C ILE A 401 19.74 5.85 4.23
N TYR A 402 20.80 5.37 4.91
CA TYR A 402 22.18 5.78 4.59
C TYR A 402 22.67 5.24 3.25
N GLU A 403 22.18 4.06 2.86
CA GLU A 403 22.59 3.37 1.64
C GLU A 403 21.67 3.70 0.46
N LEU A 404 20.56 4.39 0.71
CA LEU A 404 19.49 4.62 -0.26
C LEU A 404 19.92 5.48 -1.45
N TYR A 405 20.75 6.50 -1.18
CA TYR A 405 21.24 7.44 -2.20
C TYR A 405 22.75 7.66 -2.07
N LYS A 406 23.39 8.04 -3.18
CA LYS A 406 24.79 8.49 -3.17
C LYS A 406 24.90 9.80 -2.38
N LYS A 407 26.08 10.05 -1.79
CA LYS A 407 26.33 11.29 -1.03
C LYS A 407 26.57 12.50 -1.96
N PRO A 408 26.11 13.71 -1.60
CA PRO A 408 25.28 14.01 -0.42
C PRO A 408 23.86 13.45 -0.54
N SER A 409 23.32 12.91 0.56
CA SER A 409 21.99 12.28 0.56
C SER A 409 20.89 13.34 0.50
N PRO A 410 19.91 13.22 -0.41
CA PRO A 410 18.75 14.11 -0.47
C PRO A 410 17.95 14.17 0.85
N ALA A 411 17.99 13.10 1.65
CA ALA A 411 17.36 13.07 2.97
C ALA A 411 18.02 14.02 4.00
N CYS A 412 19.18 14.60 3.68
CA CYS A 412 19.84 15.58 4.54
C CYS A 412 19.63 17.03 4.09
N GLU A 413 18.94 17.23 2.95
CA GLU A 413 18.65 18.55 2.40
C GLU A 413 17.46 19.20 3.13
N SER A 414 17.46 20.54 3.15
CA SER A 414 16.34 21.31 3.73
C SER A 414 15.07 21.08 2.91
N GLY A 415 13.91 20.96 3.56
CA GLY A 415 12.66 20.57 2.90
C GLY A 415 12.40 19.07 2.91
N SER A 416 13.39 18.24 3.31
CA SER A 416 13.17 16.81 3.51
C SER A 416 12.58 16.54 4.89
N VAL A 417 11.64 15.59 4.97
CA VAL A 417 11.05 15.17 6.25
C VAL A 417 12.12 14.72 7.25
N TRP A 418 13.19 14.08 6.76
CA TRP A 418 14.26 13.63 7.63
C TRP A 418 15.04 14.79 8.25
N LYS A 419 15.42 15.80 7.46
CA LYS A 419 16.12 16.97 7.98
C LYS A 419 15.23 17.82 8.88
N ASP A 420 14.01 18.09 8.45
CA ASP A 420 13.16 19.11 9.06
C ASP A 420 12.41 18.59 10.30
N ILE A 421 12.13 17.29 10.36
CA ILE A 421 11.32 16.69 11.42
C ILE A 421 12.13 15.74 12.29
N VAL A 422 12.88 14.81 11.69
CA VAL A 422 13.66 13.82 12.47
C VAL A 422 14.88 14.47 13.12
N LEU A 423 15.60 15.31 12.37
CA LEU A 423 16.81 16.02 12.80
C LEU A 423 16.53 17.47 13.23
N SER A 424 15.27 17.80 13.53
CA SER A 424 14.85 19.15 13.92
C SER A 424 15.61 19.64 15.17
N PRO A 425 16.22 20.85 15.16
CA PRO A 425 16.92 21.38 16.33
C PRO A 425 16.03 21.53 17.57
N SER A 426 14.74 21.83 17.39
CA SER A 426 13.77 21.99 18.49
C SER A 426 13.46 20.69 19.21
N ARG A 427 13.77 19.53 18.61
CA ARG A 427 13.49 18.20 19.16
C ARG A 427 14.14 18.00 20.53
N LEU A 428 15.33 18.56 20.75
CA LEU A 428 16.03 18.42 22.03
C LEU A 428 15.22 19.06 23.18
N THR A 429 14.71 20.27 22.97
CA THR A 429 13.89 20.99 23.95
C THR A 429 12.59 20.24 24.23
N ILE A 430 11.92 19.74 23.17
CA ILE A 430 10.70 18.94 23.31
C ILE A 430 10.96 17.67 24.12
N GLN A 431 12.05 16.96 23.85
CA GLN A 431 12.42 15.75 24.60
C GLN A 431 12.72 16.03 26.06
N GLN A 432 13.35 17.16 26.39
CA GLN A 432 13.62 17.56 27.77
C GLN A 432 12.33 17.80 28.55
N GLU A 433 11.39 18.53 27.95
CA GLU A 433 10.07 18.79 28.53
C GLU A 433 9.28 17.51 28.74
N LEU A 434 9.15 16.67 27.69
CA LEU A 434 8.49 15.38 27.77
C LEU A 434 9.11 14.51 28.86
N LYS A 435 10.45 14.44 28.93
CA LYS A 435 11.16 13.64 29.92
C LYS A 435 10.87 14.09 31.34
N TYR A 436 10.78 15.39 31.60
CA TYR A 436 10.43 15.92 32.90
C TYR A 436 8.98 15.53 33.30
N CYS A 437 8.01 15.80 32.43
CA CYS A 437 6.59 15.52 32.71
C CYS A 437 6.32 14.02 32.85
N ILE A 438 6.87 13.18 31.97
CA ILE A 438 6.73 11.72 32.04
C ILE A 438 7.25 11.19 33.38
N LYS A 439 8.44 11.62 33.83
CA LYS A 439 8.99 11.17 35.12
C LYS A 439 8.08 11.51 36.28
N LYS A 440 7.52 12.72 36.28
CA LYS A 440 6.59 13.18 37.30
C LYS A 440 5.33 12.31 37.34
N VAL A 441 4.72 12.05 36.18
CA VAL A 441 3.52 11.19 36.07
C VAL A 441 3.82 9.75 36.52
N GLU A 442 4.94 9.17 36.08
CA GLU A 442 5.35 7.80 36.45
C GLU A 442 5.54 7.65 37.96
N ILE A 443 6.18 8.63 38.61
CA ILE A 443 6.33 8.67 40.07
C ILE A 443 4.95 8.71 40.75
N LEU A 444 4.07 9.62 40.32
CA LEU A 444 2.72 9.74 40.90
C LEU A 444 1.92 8.43 40.77
N LYS A 445 1.97 7.78 39.60
CA LYS A 445 1.28 6.50 39.36
C LYS A 445 1.89 5.35 40.17
N SER A 446 3.21 5.34 40.40
CA SER A 446 3.85 4.33 41.27
C SER A 446 3.48 4.50 42.75
N LEU A 447 3.40 5.74 43.24
CA LEU A 447 2.99 6.04 44.63
C LEU A 447 1.52 5.68 44.88
N GLY A 448 0.63 5.92 43.90
CA GLY A 448 -0.78 5.52 43.99
C GLY A 448 -1.00 4.00 44.10
N LYS A 449 -0.11 3.18 43.51
CA LYS A 449 -0.14 1.71 43.66
C LYS A 449 0.35 1.25 45.03
N ASN A 450 1.36 1.90 45.59
CA ASN A 450 1.90 1.54 46.90
C ASN A 450 0.99 2.01 48.06
N GLY A 451 0.31 3.15 47.93
CA GLY A 451 -0.68 3.61 48.91
C GLY A 451 -1.93 2.71 49.01
N ALA A 452 -2.29 2.01 47.94
CA ALA A 452 -3.37 1.01 47.97
C ALA A 452 -2.94 -0.33 48.59
N ALA A 453 -1.65 -0.67 48.51
CA ALA A 453 -1.10 -1.89 49.11
C ALA A 453 -0.93 -1.78 50.64
N GLU A 454 -0.68 -0.57 51.18
CA GLU A 454 -0.58 -0.35 52.63
C GLU A 454 -1.95 -0.30 53.34
N LEU A 455 -3.05 -0.06 52.61
CA LEU A 455 -4.40 -0.07 53.18
C LEU A 455 -5.05 -1.46 53.27
N LEU A 456 -4.45 -2.49 52.67
CA LEU A 456 -4.93 -3.89 52.75
C LEU A 456 -4.15 -4.76 53.73
N HIS A 457 -3.09 -4.23 54.36
CA HIS A 457 -2.34 -4.93 55.42
C HIS A 457 -2.63 -4.41 56.84
N HIS A 458 -3.52 -3.42 56.98
CA HIS A 458 -3.93 -2.84 58.26
C HIS A 458 -5.46 -2.73 58.44
N SER A 459 -6.21 -3.66 57.86
CA SER A 459 -7.65 -3.82 58.13
C SER A 459 -7.93 -5.17 58.79
#